data_AF-A0AAD4N4D4-F1
#
_entry.id   AF-A0AAD4N4D4-F1
#
_cell.length_a   1.000
_cell.length_b   1.000
_cell.length_c   1.000
_cell.angle_alpha   90.00
_cell.angle_beta   90.00
_cell.angle_gamma   90.00
#
_symmetry.space_group_name_H-M   'P 1'
#
loop_
_entity.id
_entity.type
_entity.pdbx_description
1 polymer ?
#
loop_
_entity_poly.entity_id
_entity_poly.type
_entity_poly.pdbx_seq_one_letter_code
_entity_poly.pdbx_strand_id
1 'polypeptide(L)'
;MPNYVTVCEKEQIALPLDSDNTLKLRTLTSMFPNAQGLMYRNSATSPYTVLEPDFTATKIQAPNGGDWQGKTFIVVYQQSASESTSERTDASRKRPCPIPSPKKMQITKMIDNNPYWCDSIKKYVYYYLRDDNEYEKRAACAISPDYAVTYRRGRNRNLKARQCGEDNEISSNGDILTLYSTERDPLDENQPKQIIDAEVVFTDDDRDFIMLQALHDKQFFSGLKTDDILEAPKLNQCVLAIGFSTRSQDVNPTALGGIVSCVEEDEDGCMISDIISWGGDSGGGLFSKDKKLVGIISASLESDDKEFTRTLFVPASAIKYRLDLKVKKHGDRRRRRRYD
;
A
#
# COMPACT_ATOMS: atom_id res chain seq x y z
N MET A 1 42.60 -23.75 -10.77
CA MET A 1 42.53 -22.55 -9.91
C MET A 1 41.30 -22.70 -9.03
N PRO A 2 41.32 -22.25 -7.76
CA PRO A 2 40.13 -22.31 -6.92
C PRO A 2 39.03 -21.44 -7.54
N ASN A 3 37.86 -22.03 -7.78
CA ASN A 3 36.69 -21.30 -8.25
C ASN A 3 36.04 -20.59 -7.05
N TYR A 4 35.65 -19.34 -7.23
CA TYR A 4 35.01 -18.54 -6.19
C TYR A 4 33.81 -17.79 -6.75
N VAL A 5 32.90 -17.42 -5.84
CA VAL A 5 31.78 -16.51 -6.09
C VAL A 5 31.98 -15.23 -5.28
N THR A 6 31.77 -14.08 -5.91
CA THR A 6 31.87 -12.78 -5.24
C THR A 6 30.52 -12.35 -4.67
N VAL A 7 30.45 -12.25 -3.35
CA VAL A 7 29.27 -11.81 -2.60
C VAL A 7 29.52 -10.40 -2.07
N CYS A 8 28.56 -9.50 -2.25
CA CYS A 8 28.60 -8.11 -1.83
C CYS A 8 27.51 -7.85 -0.79
N GLU A 9 27.91 -7.41 0.39
CA GLU A 9 27.01 -6.92 1.44
C GLU A 9 27.47 -5.54 1.91
N LYS A 10 28.55 -5.49 2.69
CA LYS A 10 29.30 -4.27 3.05
C LYS A 10 30.61 -4.16 2.26
N GLU A 11 31.23 -5.31 2.02
CA GLU A 11 32.45 -5.47 1.25
C GLU A 11 32.30 -6.64 0.27
N GLN A 12 33.16 -6.71 -0.74
CA GLN A 12 33.20 -7.82 -1.69
C GLN A 12 34.01 -8.98 -1.09
N ILE A 13 33.34 -10.10 -0.85
CA ILE A 13 33.93 -11.30 -0.26
C ILE A 13 33.88 -12.43 -1.29
N ALA A 14 35.03 -13.05 -1.54
CA ALA A 14 35.13 -14.23 -2.40
C ALA A 14 34.89 -15.50 -1.57
N LEU A 15 33.81 -16.22 -1.86
CA LEU A 15 33.50 -17.50 -1.23
C LEU A 15 33.94 -18.67 -2.12
N PRO A 16 34.58 -19.71 -1.56
CA PRO A 16 35.01 -20.86 -2.35
C PRO A 16 33.83 -21.71 -2.82
N LEU A 17 33.90 -22.16 -4.07
CA LEU A 17 32.96 -23.11 -4.66
C LEU A 17 33.43 -24.56 -4.46
N ASP A 18 32.48 -25.48 -4.45
CA ASP A 18 32.75 -26.92 -4.39
C ASP A 18 33.17 -27.45 -5.78
N SER A 19 33.65 -28.69 -5.86
CA SER A 19 34.15 -29.27 -7.12
C SER A 19 33.11 -29.37 -8.23
N ASP A 20 31.82 -29.38 -7.89
CA ASP A 20 30.69 -29.37 -8.81
C ASP A 20 30.23 -27.96 -9.21
N ASN A 21 31.04 -26.94 -8.91
CA ASN A 21 30.74 -25.53 -9.18
C ASN A 21 29.50 -25.01 -8.44
N THR A 22 29.15 -25.59 -7.29
CA THR A 22 28.09 -25.10 -6.40
C THR A 22 28.65 -24.37 -5.18
N LEU A 23 27.85 -23.47 -4.59
CA LEU A 23 28.16 -22.87 -3.31
C LEU A 23 27.45 -23.66 -2.20
N LYS A 24 28.20 -24.24 -1.25
CA LYS A 24 27.59 -24.89 -0.07
C LYS A 24 26.90 -23.84 0.79
N LEU A 25 25.65 -24.09 1.18
CA LEU A 25 24.90 -23.20 2.07
C LEU A 25 25.66 -22.99 3.39
N ARG A 26 26.32 -24.04 3.90
CA ARG A 26 27.17 -23.94 5.10
C ARG A 26 28.30 -22.91 4.95
N THR A 27 28.94 -22.84 3.78
CA THR A 27 29.99 -21.84 3.48
C THR A 27 29.41 -20.44 3.47
N LEU A 28 28.22 -20.26 2.88
CA LEU A 28 27.50 -18.98 2.90
C LEU A 28 27.16 -18.59 4.35
N THR A 29 26.52 -19.47 5.11
CA THR A 29 26.08 -19.19 6.49
C THR A 29 27.22 -19.00 7.49
N SER A 30 28.41 -19.57 7.22
CA SER A 30 29.58 -19.34 8.06
C SER A 30 30.13 -17.92 7.95
N MET A 31 29.93 -17.28 6.79
CA MET A 31 30.32 -15.88 6.56
C MET A 31 29.18 -14.91 6.84
N PHE A 32 27.95 -15.32 6.54
CA PHE A 32 26.73 -14.52 6.67
C PHE A 32 25.70 -15.31 7.49
N PRO A 33 25.69 -15.16 8.83
CA PRO A 33 24.73 -15.85 9.68
C PRO A 33 23.28 -15.61 9.25
N ASN A 34 22.45 -16.65 9.23
CA ASN A 34 21.03 -16.63 8.79
C ASN A 34 20.79 -16.38 7.29
N ALA A 35 21.84 -16.41 6.46
CA ALA A 35 21.67 -16.41 5.01
C ALA A 35 20.90 -17.66 4.53
N GLN A 36 19.94 -17.45 3.64
CA GLN A 36 19.14 -18.49 3.02
C GLN A 36 19.45 -18.68 1.54
N GLY A 37 20.02 -17.67 0.88
CA GLY A 37 20.27 -17.74 -0.54
C GLY A 37 21.08 -16.55 -1.02
N LEU A 38 21.19 -16.48 -2.35
CA LEU A 38 21.80 -15.36 -3.03
C LEU A 38 20.82 -14.77 -4.02
N MET A 39 20.98 -13.50 -4.35
CA MET A 39 20.33 -12.88 -5.50
C MET A 39 21.38 -12.14 -6.33
N TYR A 40 21.16 -12.00 -7.63
CA TYR A 40 22.03 -11.20 -8.48
C TYR A 40 21.23 -10.41 -9.50
N ARG A 41 21.77 -9.28 -9.95
CA ARG A 41 21.18 -8.51 -11.05
C ARG A 41 21.70 -9.03 -12.37
N ASN A 42 20.82 -9.47 -13.25
CA ASN A 42 21.20 -9.85 -14.60
C ASN A 42 21.33 -8.59 -15.47
N SER A 43 22.52 -8.33 -16.02
CA SER A 43 22.79 -7.18 -16.87
C SER A 43 21.95 -7.17 -18.15
N ALA A 44 21.52 -8.33 -18.63
CA ALA A 44 20.73 -8.46 -19.86
C ALA A 44 19.23 -8.18 -19.64
N THR A 45 18.68 -8.54 -18.49
CA THR A 45 17.22 -8.49 -18.26
C THR A 45 16.79 -7.35 -17.34
N SER A 46 17.68 -6.81 -16.50
CA SER A 46 17.46 -5.77 -15.47
C SER A 46 16.93 -6.19 -14.09
N PRO A 47 15.99 -7.17 -13.88
CA PRO A 47 15.54 -7.52 -12.54
C PRO A 47 16.57 -8.38 -11.79
N TYR A 48 16.43 -8.39 -10.47
CA TYR A 48 17.12 -9.33 -9.61
C TYR A 48 16.58 -10.74 -9.81
N THR A 49 17.47 -11.71 -9.84
CA THR A 49 17.17 -13.14 -9.89
C THR A 49 17.63 -13.78 -8.59
N VAL A 50 16.71 -14.43 -7.89
CA VAL A 50 16.99 -15.17 -6.65
C VAL A 50 17.51 -16.56 -7.01
N LEU A 51 18.60 -16.95 -6.36
CA LEU A 51 19.17 -18.30 -6.37
C LEU A 51 18.84 -18.96 -5.04
N GLU A 52 17.81 -19.79 -5.08
CA GLU A 52 17.42 -20.62 -3.94
C GLU A 52 18.38 -21.81 -3.78
N PRO A 53 18.52 -22.33 -2.56
CA PRO A 53 19.14 -23.63 -2.34
C PRO A 53 18.45 -24.72 -3.15
N ASP A 54 19.17 -25.80 -3.42
CA ASP A 54 18.63 -27.01 -3.99
C ASP A 54 17.56 -27.64 -3.07
N PHE A 55 16.87 -28.68 -3.54
CA PHE A 55 15.82 -29.36 -2.78
C PHE A 55 16.30 -29.94 -1.44
N THR A 56 17.61 -30.19 -1.29
CA THR A 56 18.20 -30.65 -0.02
C THR A 56 18.55 -29.50 0.93
N ALA A 57 18.41 -28.25 0.49
CA ALA A 57 18.83 -27.05 1.18
C ALA A 57 20.31 -27.08 1.62
N THR A 58 21.17 -27.72 0.82
CA THR A 58 22.61 -27.85 1.15
C THR A 58 23.51 -27.06 0.22
N LYS A 59 23.07 -26.79 -1.01
CA LYS A 59 23.88 -26.17 -2.06
C LYS A 59 23.08 -25.15 -2.85
N ILE A 60 23.71 -24.08 -3.29
CA ILE A 60 23.16 -23.08 -4.21
C ILE A 60 23.80 -23.32 -5.58
N GLN A 61 22.95 -23.50 -6.59
CA GLN A 61 23.40 -23.74 -7.96
C GLN A 61 23.77 -22.42 -8.66
N ALA A 62 24.67 -22.51 -9.63
CA ALA A 62 25.02 -21.38 -10.47
C ALA A 62 23.78 -20.90 -11.26
N PRO A 63 23.73 -19.61 -11.65
CA PRO A 63 22.71 -19.08 -12.55
C PRO A 63 22.55 -19.90 -13.84
N ASN A 64 21.40 -19.78 -14.50
CA ASN A 64 21.16 -20.36 -15.83
C ASN A 64 22.32 -20.02 -16.79
N GLY A 65 23.03 -21.04 -17.26
CA GLY A 65 24.28 -20.90 -18.02
C GLY A 65 25.54 -21.35 -17.27
N GLY A 66 25.43 -21.68 -15.98
CA GLY A 66 26.47 -22.38 -15.22
C GLY A 66 27.62 -21.51 -14.71
N ASP A 67 27.56 -20.19 -14.86
CA ASP A 67 28.71 -19.31 -14.61
C ASP A 67 28.49 -18.28 -13.48
N TRP A 68 29.40 -18.30 -12.50
CA TRP A 68 29.50 -17.34 -11.40
C TRP A 68 30.31 -16.09 -11.78
N GLN A 69 31.17 -16.18 -12.80
CA GLN A 69 32.11 -15.12 -13.15
C GLN A 69 31.39 -13.86 -13.65
N GLY A 70 32.00 -12.71 -13.34
CA GLY A 70 31.52 -11.39 -13.75
C GLY A 70 30.20 -10.96 -13.10
N LYS A 71 29.69 -11.71 -12.10
CA LYS A 71 28.46 -11.38 -11.38
C LYS A 71 28.77 -11.06 -9.93
N THR A 72 28.03 -10.10 -9.40
CA THR A 72 28.06 -9.74 -7.98
C THR A 72 26.75 -10.22 -7.37
N PHE A 73 26.86 -11.02 -6.30
CA PHE A 73 25.71 -11.60 -5.61
C PHE A 73 25.45 -10.85 -4.31
N ILE A 74 24.18 -10.73 -3.93
CA ILE A 74 23.73 -10.15 -2.67
C ILE A 74 23.13 -11.27 -1.84
N VAL A 75 23.39 -11.26 -0.52
CA VAL A 75 22.87 -12.26 0.40
C VAL A 75 21.38 -12.06 0.65
N VAL A 76 20.62 -13.14 0.65
CA VAL A 76 19.20 -13.16 1.05
C VAL A 76 19.11 -13.75 2.45
N TYR A 77 18.50 -13.02 3.38
CA TYR A 77 18.30 -13.46 4.76
C TYR A 77 16.88 -13.99 4.97
N GLN A 78 16.74 -14.95 5.88
CA GLN A 78 15.42 -15.32 6.38
C GLN A 78 14.80 -14.10 7.05
N GLN A 79 13.64 -13.66 6.58
CA GLN A 79 12.79 -12.83 7.42
C GLN A 79 12.39 -13.70 8.62
N SER A 80 13.09 -13.54 9.73
CA SER A 80 12.68 -14.12 10.99
C SER A 80 11.30 -13.56 11.28
N ALA A 81 10.25 -14.37 11.08
CA ALA A 81 8.93 -14.13 11.64
C ALA A 81 9.17 -13.92 13.13
N SER A 82 9.13 -12.66 13.56
CA SER A 82 9.66 -12.25 14.86
C SER A 82 9.24 -13.21 15.97
N GLU A 83 10.24 -13.86 16.57
CA GLU A 83 10.17 -14.43 17.91
C GLU A 83 9.84 -13.29 18.86
N SER A 84 8.54 -13.06 19.04
CA SER A 84 7.98 -12.26 20.13
C SER A 84 7.88 -13.13 21.39
N THR A 85 8.99 -13.76 21.78
CA THR A 85 9.06 -14.59 22.99
C THR A 85 10.30 -14.23 23.79
N SER A 86 10.41 -12.98 24.23
CA SER A 86 11.17 -12.64 25.44
C SER A 86 10.22 -12.04 26.48
N GLU A 87 10.03 -12.81 27.55
CA GLU A 87 9.55 -12.40 28.88
C GLU A 87 8.41 -11.38 28.95
N ARG A 88 7.22 -11.77 28.47
CA ARG A 88 5.98 -11.24 29.04
C ARG A 88 5.73 -11.91 30.39
N THR A 89 6.24 -11.28 31.44
CA THR A 89 5.56 -11.30 32.72
C THR A 89 4.11 -10.84 32.53
N ASP A 90 3.21 -11.46 33.30
CA ASP A 90 1.76 -11.58 33.13
C ASP A 90 0.96 -10.27 33.34
N ALA A 91 1.48 -9.12 32.89
CA ALA A 91 0.97 -7.79 33.23
C ALA A 91 0.84 -6.84 32.03
N SER A 92 0.26 -7.26 30.90
CA SER A 92 -0.42 -6.31 30.00
C SER A 92 -1.37 -6.99 29.01
N ARG A 93 -2.60 -7.26 29.47
CA ARG A 93 -3.74 -7.19 28.56
C ARG A 93 -3.77 -5.76 28.01
N LYS A 94 -3.27 -5.55 26.78
CA LYS A 94 -3.51 -4.30 26.03
C LYS A 94 -5.01 -4.07 26.08
N ARG A 95 -5.43 -3.04 26.82
CA ARG A 95 -6.81 -2.59 26.79
C ARG A 95 -7.13 -2.30 25.32
N PRO A 96 -8.28 -2.74 24.78
CA PRO A 96 -8.70 -2.28 23.47
C PRO A 96 -8.62 -0.75 23.49
N CYS A 97 -7.94 -0.16 22.50
CA CYS A 97 -7.89 1.28 22.35
C CYS A 97 -9.34 1.79 22.47
N PRO A 98 -9.64 2.74 23.36
CA PRO A 98 -10.98 3.29 23.45
C PRO A 98 -11.36 3.77 22.05
N ILE A 99 -12.48 3.25 21.54
CA ILE A 99 -13.03 3.68 20.26
C ILE A 99 -13.20 5.20 20.40
N PRO A 100 -12.44 6.03 19.66
CA PRO A 100 -12.59 7.47 19.75
C PRO A 100 -14.06 7.79 19.46
N SER A 101 -14.64 8.73 20.21
CA SER A 101 -15.97 9.25 19.93
C SER A 101 -16.09 9.57 18.44
N PRO A 102 -17.22 9.24 17.79
CA PRO A 102 -17.36 9.35 16.34
C PRO A 102 -16.95 10.76 15.89
N LYS A 103 -15.84 10.83 15.16
CA LYS A 103 -15.37 12.08 14.58
C LYS A 103 -16.26 12.41 13.40
N LYS A 104 -16.90 13.58 13.45
CA LYS A 104 -17.58 14.15 12.30
C LYS A 104 -16.52 14.67 11.31
N MET A 105 -16.77 14.45 10.03
CA MET A 105 -15.92 14.91 8.93
C MET A 105 -16.81 15.52 7.86
N GLN A 106 -16.33 16.52 7.14
CA GLN A 106 -17.04 17.08 5.99
C GLN A 106 -16.53 16.44 4.71
N ILE A 107 -17.44 15.97 3.86
CA ILE A 107 -17.13 15.41 2.54
C ILE A 107 -17.67 16.35 1.47
N THR A 108 -16.80 16.76 0.56
CA THR A 108 -17.13 17.61 -0.58
C THR A 108 -17.15 16.77 -1.85
N LYS A 109 -18.32 16.70 -2.49
CA LYS A 109 -18.47 16.15 -3.83
C LYS A 109 -18.23 17.27 -4.84
N MET A 110 -17.22 17.07 -5.67
CA MET A 110 -17.00 17.92 -6.83
C MET A 110 -17.95 17.49 -7.93
N ILE A 111 -18.81 18.39 -8.39
CA ILE A 111 -19.65 18.15 -9.55
C ILE A 111 -18.78 18.48 -10.77
N ASP A 112 -17.95 17.53 -11.17
CA ASP A 112 -17.08 17.73 -12.33
C ASP A 112 -17.87 17.58 -13.63
N ASN A 113 -17.99 18.68 -14.37
CA ASN A 113 -18.59 18.72 -15.70
C ASN A 113 -17.63 18.28 -16.81
N ASN A 114 -16.43 17.77 -16.47
CA ASN A 114 -15.45 17.31 -17.43
C ASN A 114 -16.09 16.33 -18.46
N PRO A 115 -16.14 16.70 -19.76
CA PRO A 115 -16.80 15.90 -20.78
C PRO A 115 -16.04 14.61 -21.12
N TYR A 116 -14.77 14.52 -20.73
CA TYR A 116 -13.93 13.34 -20.96
C TYR A 116 -14.12 12.24 -19.91
N TRP A 117 -14.81 12.56 -18.82
CA TRP A 117 -15.12 11.62 -17.75
C TRP A 117 -16.42 10.89 -18.06
N CYS A 118 -16.39 9.56 -18.18
CA CYS A 118 -17.63 8.82 -18.33
C CYS A 118 -18.47 8.91 -17.05
N ASP A 119 -19.80 8.82 -17.19
CA ASP A 119 -20.74 8.89 -16.05
C ASP A 119 -20.47 7.86 -14.96
N SER A 120 -19.75 6.79 -15.27
CA SER A 120 -19.28 5.84 -14.27
C SER A 120 -18.22 6.48 -13.38
N ILE A 121 -17.20 7.13 -13.94
CA ILE A 121 -16.05 7.66 -13.21
C ILE A 121 -16.42 8.88 -12.33
N LYS A 122 -17.32 9.75 -12.79
CA LYS A 122 -17.81 10.92 -12.03
C LYS A 122 -18.47 10.57 -10.69
N LYS A 123 -18.79 9.29 -10.48
CA LYS A 123 -19.46 8.79 -9.28
C LYS A 123 -18.51 8.52 -8.11
N TYR A 124 -17.20 8.45 -8.36
CA TYR A 124 -16.29 7.71 -7.48
C TYR A 124 -15.26 8.54 -6.72
N VAL A 125 -15.20 9.86 -6.90
CA VAL A 125 -14.14 10.66 -6.28
C VAL A 125 -14.73 11.78 -5.43
N TYR A 126 -14.45 11.73 -4.14
CA TYR A 126 -14.88 12.73 -3.16
C TYR A 126 -13.65 13.27 -2.43
N TYR A 127 -13.69 14.55 -2.08
CA TYR A 127 -12.76 15.11 -1.11
C TYR A 127 -13.36 15.01 0.28
N TYR A 128 -12.53 14.95 1.31
CA TYR A 128 -12.99 15.29 2.65
C TYR A 128 -12.04 16.27 3.33
N LEU A 129 -12.61 17.09 4.20
CA LEU A 129 -11.97 18.10 5.01
C LEU A 129 -11.84 17.56 6.43
N ARG A 130 -10.66 17.73 7.02
CA ARG A 130 -10.34 17.27 8.37
C ARG A 130 -10.24 18.46 9.32
N ASP A 131 -11.20 18.58 10.24
CA ASP A 131 -11.20 19.50 11.39
C ASP A 131 -11.03 21.01 11.07
N ASP A 132 -11.53 21.86 11.96
CA ASP A 132 -11.69 23.31 11.75
C ASP A 132 -10.38 24.11 11.58
N ASN A 133 -9.18 23.48 11.56
CA ASN A 133 -7.89 24.18 11.57
C ASN A 133 -6.78 23.60 10.65
N GLU A 134 -6.95 22.45 9.97
CA GLU A 134 -5.93 21.90 9.06
C GLU A 134 -6.55 21.26 7.81
N TYR A 135 -6.49 21.98 6.68
CA TYR A 135 -6.99 21.49 5.39
C TYR A 135 -6.08 20.38 4.83
N GLU A 136 -6.44 19.11 5.06
CA GLU A 136 -5.80 17.98 4.35
C GLU A 136 -6.73 17.43 3.27
N LYS A 137 -6.44 17.73 1.99
CA LYS A 137 -7.18 17.21 0.84
C LYS A 137 -6.81 15.75 0.61
N ARG A 138 -7.79 14.85 0.67
CA ARG A 138 -7.61 13.45 0.32
C ARG A 138 -8.77 12.93 -0.52
N ALA A 139 -8.45 11.97 -1.39
CA ALA A 139 -9.45 11.25 -2.14
C ALA A 139 -10.19 10.25 -1.25
N ALA A 140 -11.48 10.06 -1.50
CA ALA A 140 -12.26 8.97 -0.96
C ALA A 140 -13.03 8.29 -2.10
N CYS A 141 -13.07 6.97 -2.08
CA CYS A 141 -13.76 6.16 -3.06
C CYS A 141 -15.13 5.70 -2.53
N ALA A 142 -16.19 6.02 -3.25
CA ALA A 142 -17.53 5.52 -2.91
C ALA A 142 -17.65 4.03 -3.24
N ILE A 143 -17.92 3.23 -2.22
CA ILE A 143 -18.08 1.78 -2.32
C ILE A 143 -19.54 1.35 -2.28
N SER A 144 -20.44 2.22 -1.79
CA SER A 144 -21.89 2.02 -1.77
C SER A 144 -22.59 3.38 -1.64
N PRO A 145 -23.93 3.46 -1.78
CA PRO A 145 -24.66 4.73 -1.62
C PRO A 145 -24.50 5.39 -0.24
N ASP A 146 -24.27 4.56 0.78
CA ASP A 146 -24.15 5.01 2.17
C ASP A 146 -22.70 5.19 2.62
N TYR A 147 -21.74 4.57 1.93
CA TYR A 147 -20.36 4.41 2.41
C TYR A 147 -19.31 4.81 1.39
N ALA A 148 -18.29 5.51 1.88
CA ALA A 148 -17.03 5.74 1.17
C ALA A 148 -15.85 5.22 2.00
N VAL A 149 -14.79 4.81 1.32
CA VAL A 149 -13.54 4.37 1.93
C VAL A 149 -12.44 5.34 1.55
N THR A 150 -11.59 5.66 2.52
CA THR A 150 -10.39 6.45 2.30
C THR A 150 -9.29 5.97 3.22
N TYR A 151 -8.08 6.42 2.93
CA TYR A 151 -6.89 6.08 3.68
C TYR A 151 -6.78 6.95 4.95
N ARG A 152 -6.55 6.33 6.11
CA ARG A 152 -6.65 6.98 7.43
C ARG A 152 -5.53 7.98 7.69
N ARG A 153 -4.30 7.70 7.25
CA ARG A 153 -3.16 8.55 7.62
C ARG A 153 -2.09 8.54 6.54
N GLY A 154 -1.66 9.72 6.07
CA GLY A 154 -0.38 9.90 5.43
C GLY A 154 0.76 9.61 6.42
N ARG A 155 0.94 8.35 6.83
CA ARG A 155 2.32 7.88 6.96
C ARG A 155 2.87 8.11 5.57
N ASN A 156 3.72 9.12 5.41
CA ASN A 156 4.67 9.09 4.34
C ASN A 156 5.41 7.77 4.52
N ARG A 157 4.91 6.71 3.88
CA ARG A 157 5.69 5.52 3.57
C ARG A 157 6.65 5.93 2.46
N ASN A 158 7.42 6.99 2.71
CA ASN A 158 8.79 7.05 2.27
C ASN A 158 9.48 5.94 3.06
N LEU A 159 9.18 4.69 2.69
CA LEU A 159 10.08 3.59 2.83
C LEU A 159 11.27 4.00 1.97
N LYS A 160 12.14 4.86 2.54
CA LYS A 160 13.50 4.99 2.06
C LYS A 160 13.98 3.56 2.00
N ALA A 161 14.34 3.10 0.81
CA ALA A 161 14.97 1.80 0.65
C ALA A 161 16.33 1.93 1.32
N ARG A 162 16.37 1.78 2.66
CA ARG A 162 17.55 2.02 3.47
C ARG A 162 18.62 1.06 3.00
N GLN A 163 19.62 1.59 2.29
CA GLN A 163 20.93 0.97 2.20
C GLN A 163 21.47 0.91 3.63
N CYS A 164 21.69 -0.30 4.14
CA CYS A 164 22.28 -0.52 5.46
C CYS A 164 23.66 0.14 5.52
N GLY A 165 23.78 1.20 6.33
CA GLY A 165 25.04 1.90 6.57
C GLY A 165 24.90 2.96 7.66
N GLU A 166 25.27 2.54 8.87
CA GLU A 166 25.78 3.30 10.02
C GLU A 166 24.97 4.46 10.63
N ASP A 167 24.61 4.23 11.89
CA ASP A 167 24.50 5.16 13.02
C ASP A 167 23.94 6.56 12.76
N ASN A 168 22.65 6.70 13.06
CA ASN A 168 22.13 7.84 13.80
C ASN A 168 20.87 7.40 14.55
N GLU A 169 20.89 7.55 15.88
CA GLU A 169 19.69 7.50 16.72
C GLU A 169 18.67 8.51 16.18
N ILE A 170 17.55 8.01 15.67
CA ILE A 170 16.37 8.84 15.40
C ILE A 170 15.40 8.58 16.54
N SER A 171 15.25 9.61 17.37
CA SER A 171 14.25 9.81 18.42
C SER A 171 12.99 8.96 18.25
N SER A 172 12.66 8.20 19.30
CA SER A 172 11.42 7.42 19.48
C SER A 172 10.16 8.27 19.70
N ASN A 173 10.18 9.56 19.41
CA ASN A 173 9.01 10.42 19.31
C ASN A 173 9.12 11.27 18.04
N GLY A 174 8.22 11.04 17.09
CA GLY A 174 8.28 11.70 15.78
C GLY A 174 6.93 11.70 15.09
N ASP A 175 6.00 12.50 15.61
CA ASP A 175 4.94 13.10 14.81
C ASP A 175 5.62 13.94 13.71
N ILE A 176 5.57 13.48 12.46
CA ILE A 176 5.84 14.32 11.30
C ILE A 176 4.49 14.58 10.63
N LEU A 177 3.85 15.67 11.06
CA LEU A 177 2.79 16.33 10.31
C LEU A 177 3.35 16.73 8.94
N THR A 178 2.80 16.18 7.87
CA THR A 178 2.98 16.78 6.54
C THR A 178 1.92 17.86 6.40
N LEU A 179 2.20 19.03 6.96
CA LEU A 179 1.48 20.26 6.67
C LEU A 179 1.83 20.69 5.25
N TYR A 180 0.92 20.48 4.31
CA TYR A 180 0.76 21.44 3.22
C TYR A 180 -0.33 22.41 3.62
N SER A 181 0.06 23.42 4.41
CA SER A 181 -0.64 24.70 4.38
C SER A 181 -0.35 25.32 3.02
N THR A 182 -1.29 25.22 2.09
CA THR A 182 -1.42 26.24 1.06
C THR A 182 -2.34 27.31 1.64
N GLU A 183 -1.78 28.43 2.09
CA GLU A 183 -2.49 29.68 2.45
C GLU A 183 -3.23 30.33 1.27
N ARG A 184 -3.62 29.55 0.27
CA ARG A 184 -4.56 29.95 -0.77
C ARG A 184 -5.49 28.79 -1.00
N ASP A 185 -6.74 28.99 -0.67
CA ASP A 185 -7.82 28.15 -1.17
C ASP A 185 -7.90 28.38 -2.70
N PRO A 186 -7.50 27.42 -3.56
CA PRO A 186 -7.65 27.55 -5.00
C PRO A 186 -8.94 26.87 -5.48
N LEU A 187 -9.83 26.46 -4.57
CA LEU A 187 -11.15 26.03 -4.96
C LEU A 187 -11.86 27.26 -5.52
N ASP A 188 -11.89 27.38 -6.85
CA ASP A 188 -12.72 28.34 -7.56
C ASP A 188 -14.10 28.36 -6.87
N GLU A 189 -14.43 29.47 -6.20
CA GLU A 189 -15.68 29.64 -5.46
C GLU A 189 -16.89 29.41 -6.38
N ASN A 190 -16.67 29.55 -7.69
CA ASN A 190 -17.69 29.39 -8.71
C ASN A 190 -17.97 27.95 -9.11
N GLN A 191 -17.18 26.96 -8.67
CA GLN A 191 -17.49 25.57 -8.97
C GLN A 191 -18.62 25.04 -8.08
N PRO A 192 -19.66 24.41 -8.65
CA PRO A 192 -20.75 23.82 -7.88
C PRO A 192 -20.22 22.67 -7.00
N LYS A 193 -20.39 22.82 -5.69
CA LYS A 193 -19.95 21.87 -4.67
C LYS A 193 -21.15 21.42 -3.84
N GLN A 194 -21.20 20.14 -3.53
CA GLN A 194 -22.13 19.60 -2.53
C GLN A 194 -21.31 19.12 -1.33
N ILE A 195 -21.53 19.73 -0.16
CA ILE A 195 -20.84 19.37 1.08
C ILE A 195 -21.83 18.61 1.97
N ILE A 196 -21.40 17.48 2.54
CA ILE A 196 -22.16 16.74 3.53
C ILE A 196 -21.31 16.41 4.76
N ASP A 197 -21.97 16.24 5.89
CA ASP A 197 -21.35 15.62 7.04
C ASP A 197 -21.32 14.10 6.90
N ALA A 198 -20.21 13.52 7.32
CA ALA A 198 -20.01 12.10 7.45
C ALA A 198 -19.42 11.75 8.81
N GLU A 199 -19.59 10.50 9.22
CA GLU A 199 -18.98 9.96 10.41
C GLU A 199 -18.03 8.81 10.08
N VAL A 200 -16.93 8.71 10.84
CA VAL A 200 -16.07 7.53 10.80
C VAL A 200 -16.80 6.39 11.48
N VAL A 201 -17.17 5.38 10.70
CA VAL A 201 -17.97 4.27 11.17
C VAL A 201 -17.15 2.99 11.35
N PHE A 202 -15.95 2.91 10.76
CA PHE A 202 -15.03 1.79 10.91
C PHE A 202 -13.60 2.25 10.60
N THR A 203 -12.63 1.65 11.29
CA THR A 203 -11.20 1.80 11.02
C THR A 203 -10.58 0.41 10.93
N ASP A 204 -9.75 0.20 9.91
CA ASP A 204 -8.85 -0.95 9.81
C ASP A 204 -7.45 -0.43 10.05
N ASP A 205 -6.93 -0.68 11.24
CA ASP A 205 -5.65 -0.13 11.68
C ASP A 205 -4.48 -0.92 11.07
N ASP A 206 -4.72 -2.18 10.69
CA ASP A 206 -3.72 -3.04 10.06
C ASP A 206 -3.48 -2.60 8.61
N ARG A 207 -4.55 -2.23 7.90
CA ARG A 207 -4.52 -1.82 6.49
C ARG A 207 -4.61 -0.30 6.28
N ASP A 208 -4.60 0.45 7.38
CA ASP A 208 -4.61 1.90 7.48
C ASP A 208 -5.71 2.60 6.66
N PHE A 209 -6.92 2.04 6.62
CA PHE A 209 -8.08 2.66 5.98
C PHE A 209 -9.22 2.93 6.95
N ILE A 210 -10.06 3.91 6.60
CA ILE A 210 -11.32 4.20 7.30
C ILE A 210 -12.50 4.07 6.36
N MET A 211 -13.65 3.77 6.95
CA MET A 211 -14.93 3.87 6.26
C MET A 211 -15.73 5.01 6.85
N LEU A 212 -16.25 5.83 5.95
CA LEU A 212 -17.09 6.98 6.21
C LEU A 212 -18.54 6.64 5.87
N GLN A 213 -19.49 7.13 6.67
CA GLN A 213 -20.91 7.06 6.40
C GLN A 213 -21.51 8.46 6.31
N ALA A 214 -22.28 8.75 5.26
CA ALA A 214 -23.00 10.02 5.14
C ALA A 214 -24.10 10.12 6.20
N LEU A 215 -24.20 11.26 6.91
CA LEU A 215 -25.13 11.44 8.03
C LEU A 215 -26.55 11.85 7.60
N HIS A 216 -26.70 12.56 6.47
CA HIS A 216 -27.96 13.23 6.11
C HIS A 216 -28.48 12.91 4.70
N ASP A 217 -27.65 12.33 3.83
CA ASP A 217 -28.04 11.99 2.47
C ASP A 217 -27.49 10.60 2.10
N LYS A 218 -28.35 9.59 2.23
CA LYS A 218 -28.04 8.18 1.95
C LYS A 218 -27.87 7.86 0.46
N GLN A 219 -28.13 8.84 -0.40
CA GLN A 219 -27.93 8.72 -1.86
C GLN A 219 -26.84 9.68 -2.33
N PHE A 220 -26.13 10.32 -1.41
CA PHE A 220 -25.05 11.25 -1.74
C PHE A 220 -23.96 10.57 -2.56
N PHE A 221 -23.53 9.39 -2.10
CA PHE A 221 -22.60 8.57 -2.84
C PHE A 221 -23.32 7.85 -3.96
N SER A 222 -22.73 7.90 -5.13
CA SER A 222 -23.11 7.02 -6.22
C SER A 222 -22.25 5.76 -6.13
N GLY A 223 -22.62 4.93 -5.16
CA GLY A 223 -21.87 3.73 -4.81
C GLY A 223 -21.66 2.75 -5.96
N LEU A 224 -20.56 2.00 -5.87
CA LEU A 224 -20.36 0.79 -6.65
C LEU A 224 -21.41 -0.26 -6.29
N LYS A 225 -21.85 -1.04 -7.27
CA LYS A 225 -22.57 -2.28 -6.98
C LYS A 225 -21.57 -3.31 -6.45
N THR A 226 -22.05 -4.25 -5.66
CA THR A 226 -21.20 -5.32 -5.12
C THR A 226 -20.49 -6.13 -6.21
N ASP A 227 -21.10 -6.24 -7.39
CA ASP A 227 -20.55 -6.91 -8.58
C ASP A 227 -19.49 -6.09 -9.33
N ASP A 228 -19.41 -4.79 -9.02
CA ASP A 228 -18.40 -3.87 -9.52
C ASP A 228 -17.11 -3.94 -8.68
N ILE A 229 -17.06 -4.76 -7.63
CA ILE A 229 -15.85 -5.03 -6.85
C ILE A 229 -15.16 -6.27 -7.41
N LEU A 230 -13.89 -6.14 -7.78
CA LEU A 230 -13.08 -7.26 -8.25
C LEU A 230 -12.64 -8.13 -7.05
N GLU A 231 -12.85 -9.44 -7.15
CA GLU A 231 -12.49 -10.37 -6.07
C GLU A 231 -10.99 -10.61 -5.94
N ALA A 232 -10.27 -10.64 -7.06
CA ALA A 232 -8.83 -10.84 -7.08
C ALA A 232 -8.21 -10.07 -8.26
N PRO A 233 -7.30 -9.11 -8.00
CA PRO A 233 -6.47 -8.51 -9.03
C PRO A 233 -5.60 -9.55 -9.73
N LYS A 234 -5.30 -9.36 -11.01
CA LYS A 234 -4.41 -10.25 -11.78
C LYS A 234 -3.10 -9.54 -12.11
N LEU A 235 -1.99 -10.28 -12.11
CA LEU A 235 -0.71 -9.75 -12.60
C LEU A 235 -0.86 -9.24 -14.04
N ASN A 236 -0.27 -8.09 -14.34
CA ASN A 236 -0.37 -7.38 -15.63
C ASN A 236 -1.78 -6.90 -16.00
N GLN A 237 -2.73 -6.90 -15.06
CA GLN A 237 -4.05 -6.33 -15.30
C GLN A 237 -3.95 -4.82 -15.50
N CYS A 238 -4.42 -4.32 -16.64
CA CYS A 238 -4.52 -2.89 -16.87
C CYS A 238 -5.50 -2.24 -15.91
N VAL A 239 -5.05 -1.15 -15.30
CA VAL A 239 -5.77 -0.40 -14.28
C VAL A 239 -5.69 1.11 -14.53
N LEU A 240 -6.70 1.80 -14.02
CA LEU A 240 -6.84 3.25 -14.03
C LEU A 240 -6.98 3.71 -12.57
N ALA A 241 -5.97 4.42 -12.07
CA ALA A 241 -6.04 5.12 -10.79
C ALA A 241 -6.79 6.43 -10.97
N ILE A 242 -7.66 6.73 -10.01
CA ILE A 242 -8.44 7.95 -9.98
C ILE A 242 -8.31 8.56 -8.58
N GLY A 243 -7.70 9.74 -8.50
CA GLY A 243 -7.34 10.41 -7.26
C GLY A 243 -7.31 11.93 -7.40
N PHE A 244 -6.69 12.60 -6.43
CA PHE A 244 -6.53 14.05 -6.43
C PHE A 244 -5.08 14.42 -6.14
N SER A 245 -4.26 14.40 -7.17
CA SER A 245 -2.84 14.71 -7.07
C SER A 245 -2.59 16.15 -6.60
N THR A 246 -1.74 16.31 -5.58
CA THR A 246 -1.27 17.61 -5.12
C THR A 246 -0.30 18.29 -6.09
N ARG A 247 0.21 17.58 -7.11
CA ARG A 247 1.05 18.19 -8.16
C ARG A 247 0.24 18.99 -9.17
N SER A 248 -1.05 18.67 -9.31
CA SER A 248 -1.95 19.44 -10.16
C SER A 248 -2.27 20.75 -9.43
N GLN A 249 -1.97 21.89 -10.06
CA GLN A 249 -2.49 23.18 -9.58
C GLN A 249 -4.02 23.22 -9.68
N ASP A 250 -4.58 22.40 -10.57
CA ASP A 250 -6.02 22.22 -10.69
C ASP A 250 -6.52 21.26 -9.61
N VAL A 251 -7.57 21.66 -8.91
CA VAL A 251 -8.31 20.86 -7.92
C VAL A 251 -9.15 19.74 -8.56
N ASN A 252 -8.88 19.45 -9.83
CA ASN A 252 -9.58 18.47 -10.62
C ASN A 252 -9.04 17.08 -10.33
N PRO A 253 -9.91 16.07 -10.39
CA PRO A 253 -9.48 14.70 -10.20
C PRO A 253 -8.54 14.25 -11.33
N THR A 254 -7.49 13.52 -10.95
CA THR A 254 -6.46 12.99 -11.85
C THR A 254 -6.75 11.53 -12.19
N ALA A 255 -6.56 11.16 -13.45
CA ALA A 255 -6.71 9.79 -13.94
C ALA A 255 -5.39 9.29 -14.53
N LEU A 256 -4.86 8.19 -14.01
CA LEU A 256 -3.54 7.66 -14.35
C LEU A 256 -3.64 6.18 -14.72
N GLY A 257 -3.11 5.81 -15.88
CA GLY A 257 -3.11 4.42 -16.34
C GLY A 257 -1.84 3.67 -15.91
N GLY A 258 -1.99 2.37 -15.67
CA GLY A 258 -0.87 1.45 -15.47
C GLY A 258 -1.34 0.00 -15.44
N ILE A 259 -0.56 -0.86 -14.80
CA ILE A 259 -0.83 -2.27 -14.59
C ILE A 259 -0.64 -2.68 -13.13
N VAL A 260 -1.29 -3.76 -12.72
CA VAL A 260 -0.97 -4.45 -11.46
C VAL A 260 0.37 -5.17 -11.65
N SER A 261 1.39 -4.72 -10.92
CA SER A 261 2.76 -5.22 -11.02
C SER A 261 3.09 -6.32 -10.03
N CYS A 262 2.37 -6.38 -8.90
CA CYS A 262 2.45 -7.47 -7.94
C CYS A 262 1.06 -7.76 -7.37
N VAL A 263 0.71 -9.05 -7.25
CA VAL A 263 -0.54 -9.53 -6.65
C VAL A 263 -0.33 -10.23 -5.31
N GLU A 264 0.93 -10.38 -4.88
CA GLU A 264 1.23 -10.84 -3.53
C GLU A 264 1.02 -9.68 -2.58
N GLU A 265 0.25 -9.93 -1.52
CA GLU A 265 0.03 -8.96 -0.44
C GLU A 265 1.33 -8.84 0.38
N ASP A 266 1.75 -7.60 0.66
CA ASP A 266 2.80 -7.34 1.65
C ASP A 266 2.31 -7.62 3.09
N GLU A 267 3.17 -7.38 4.09
CA GLU A 267 2.84 -7.56 5.51
C GLU A 267 1.63 -6.71 5.96
N ASP A 268 1.32 -5.63 5.23
CA ASP A 268 0.19 -4.74 5.50
C ASP A 268 -1.03 -5.05 4.62
N GLY A 269 -1.01 -6.14 3.85
CA GLY A 269 -2.10 -6.51 2.96
C GLY A 269 -2.23 -5.64 1.70
N CYS A 270 -1.16 -4.95 1.29
CA CYS A 270 -1.13 -4.11 0.10
C CYS A 270 -0.53 -4.84 -1.11
N MET A 271 -0.99 -4.47 -2.30
CA MET A 271 -0.47 -4.93 -3.59
C MET A 271 0.19 -3.76 -4.35
N ILE A 272 0.93 -4.06 -5.43
CA ILE A 272 1.73 -3.05 -6.15
C ILE A 272 1.23 -2.84 -7.58
N SER A 273 1.19 -1.59 -8.00
CA SER A 273 1.00 -1.15 -9.38
C SER A 273 2.17 -0.25 -9.83
N ASP A 274 2.45 -0.22 -11.12
CA ASP A 274 3.43 0.68 -11.74
C ASP A 274 2.90 2.10 -11.98
N ILE A 275 1.65 2.37 -11.61
CA ILE A 275 1.07 3.70 -11.62
C ILE A 275 1.96 4.64 -10.80
N ILE A 276 2.20 5.82 -11.37
CA ILE A 276 2.93 6.91 -10.71
C ILE A 276 1.90 7.76 -9.97
N SER A 277 1.57 7.38 -8.74
CA SER A 277 0.73 8.21 -7.86
C SER A 277 1.56 9.26 -7.14
N TRP A 278 0.91 10.32 -6.70
CA TRP A 278 1.53 11.38 -5.89
C TRP A 278 0.74 11.60 -4.59
N GLY A 279 1.26 12.49 -3.75
CA GLY A 279 0.51 12.96 -2.59
C GLY A 279 -0.89 13.43 -2.99
N GLY A 280 -1.89 13.10 -2.17
CA GLY A 280 -3.30 13.41 -2.45
C GLY A 280 -4.07 12.33 -3.23
N ASP A 281 -3.38 11.44 -3.97
CA ASP A 281 -4.03 10.30 -4.62
C ASP A 281 -4.45 9.19 -3.63
N SER A 282 -3.88 9.19 -2.42
CA SER A 282 -4.24 8.27 -1.33
C SER A 282 -5.74 8.34 -1.00
N GLY A 283 -6.36 7.17 -0.91
CA GLY A 283 -7.81 6.98 -0.78
C GLY A 283 -8.56 7.01 -2.12
N GLY A 284 -7.87 7.28 -3.23
CA GLY A 284 -8.39 7.17 -4.59
C GLY A 284 -8.67 5.73 -5.00
N GLY A 285 -9.54 5.56 -5.99
CA GLY A 285 -9.93 4.24 -6.50
C GLY A 285 -9.03 3.76 -7.63
N LEU A 286 -8.71 2.47 -7.64
CA LEU A 286 -8.04 1.78 -8.74
C LEU A 286 -9.07 0.93 -9.50
N PHE A 287 -9.24 1.15 -10.80
CA PHE A 287 -10.31 0.53 -11.60
C PHE A 287 -9.76 -0.29 -12.77
N SER A 288 -10.38 -1.42 -13.07
CA SER A 288 -10.05 -2.21 -14.25
C SER A 288 -10.62 -1.58 -15.53
N LYS A 289 -10.22 -2.09 -16.69
CA LYS A 289 -10.84 -1.74 -18.00
C LYS A 289 -12.36 -1.95 -18.02
N ASP A 290 -12.85 -2.93 -17.26
CA ASP A 290 -14.28 -3.24 -17.13
C ASP A 290 -14.98 -2.38 -16.06
N LYS A 291 -14.33 -1.31 -15.60
CA LYS A 291 -14.83 -0.37 -14.59
C LYS A 291 -15.08 -1.00 -13.22
N LYS A 292 -14.44 -2.14 -12.93
CA LYS A 292 -14.49 -2.77 -11.61
C LYS A 292 -13.45 -2.18 -10.69
N LEU A 293 -13.80 -1.93 -9.44
CA LEU A 293 -12.86 -1.53 -8.40
C LEU A 293 -11.90 -2.68 -8.10
N VAL A 294 -10.63 -2.45 -8.35
CA VAL A 294 -9.50 -3.36 -8.09
C VAL A 294 -8.95 -3.13 -6.70
N GLY A 295 -8.91 -1.89 -6.25
CA GLY A 295 -8.42 -1.54 -4.92
C GLY A 295 -8.49 -0.04 -4.62
N ILE A 296 -7.98 0.33 -3.45
CA ILE A 296 -7.87 1.72 -2.99
C ILE A 296 -6.40 2.07 -2.85
N ILE A 297 -5.99 3.18 -3.45
CA ILE A 297 -4.64 3.70 -3.38
C ILE A 297 -4.31 4.00 -1.92
N SER A 298 -3.24 3.39 -1.41
CA SER A 298 -2.76 3.61 -0.05
C SER A 298 -1.64 4.63 -0.05
N ALA A 299 -0.54 4.31 -0.74
CA ALA A 299 0.68 5.10 -0.71
C ALA A 299 1.46 4.99 -2.02
N SER A 300 2.37 5.93 -2.23
CA SER A 300 3.38 5.87 -3.28
C SER A 300 4.70 5.41 -2.65
N LEU A 301 5.36 4.45 -3.29
CA LEU A 301 6.73 4.04 -3.01
C LEU A 301 7.64 4.80 -3.97
N GLU A 302 8.50 5.65 -3.43
CA GLU A 302 9.50 6.40 -4.20
C GLU A 302 10.88 5.81 -3.89
N SER A 303 11.64 5.46 -4.93
CA SER A 303 13.05 5.12 -4.77
C SER A 303 13.85 6.33 -4.29
N ASP A 304 14.97 6.13 -3.58
CA ASP A 304 15.80 7.23 -3.09
C ASP A 304 16.28 8.17 -4.21
N ASP A 305 16.58 7.63 -5.39
CA ASP A 305 17.00 8.40 -6.57
C ASP A 305 15.82 9.03 -7.34
N LYS A 306 14.58 8.81 -6.87
CA LYS A 306 13.33 9.26 -7.50
C LYS A 306 13.10 8.77 -8.94
N GLU A 307 13.91 7.83 -9.42
CA GLU A 307 13.78 7.25 -10.75
C GLU A 307 12.53 6.36 -10.89
N PHE A 308 12.09 5.76 -9.79
CA PHE A 308 10.94 4.84 -9.80
C PHE A 308 9.93 5.21 -8.73
N THR A 309 8.69 5.42 -9.18
CA THR A 309 7.52 5.45 -8.31
C THR A 309 6.69 4.20 -8.56
N ARG A 310 6.22 3.57 -7.49
CA ARG A 310 5.21 2.51 -7.51
C ARG A 310 4.05 2.90 -6.62
N THR A 311 2.87 2.40 -6.92
CA THR A 311 1.68 2.64 -6.11
C THR A 311 1.34 1.40 -5.31
N LEU A 312 1.26 1.55 -3.99
CA LEU A 312 0.64 0.57 -3.10
C LEU A 312 -0.86 0.78 -3.07
N PHE A 313 -1.62 -0.31 -3.17
CA PHE A 313 -3.07 -0.28 -3.03
C PHE A 313 -3.59 -1.44 -2.20
N VAL A 314 -4.64 -1.19 -1.43
CA VAL A 314 -5.38 -2.23 -0.70
C VAL A 314 -6.36 -2.88 -1.68
N PRO A 315 -6.36 -4.21 -1.86
CA PRO A 315 -7.25 -4.88 -2.80
C PRO A 315 -8.73 -4.68 -2.42
N ALA A 316 -9.61 -4.54 -3.40
CA ALA A 316 -11.01 -4.24 -3.14
C ALA A 316 -11.76 -5.38 -2.43
N SER A 317 -11.29 -6.63 -2.59
CA SER A 317 -11.82 -7.79 -1.89
C SER A 317 -11.56 -7.74 -0.37
N ALA A 318 -10.40 -7.24 0.05
CA ALA A 318 -10.09 -6.98 1.45
C ALA A 318 -11.10 -6.00 2.07
N ILE A 319 -11.43 -4.94 1.33
CA ILE A 319 -12.39 -3.93 1.76
C ILE A 319 -13.79 -4.53 1.83
N LYS A 320 -14.23 -5.22 0.77
CA LYS A 320 -15.53 -5.91 0.71
C LYS A 320 -15.74 -6.86 1.89
N TYR A 321 -14.74 -7.68 2.21
CA TYR A 321 -14.81 -8.58 3.35
C TYR A 321 -15.09 -7.85 4.67
N ARG A 322 -14.43 -6.71 4.91
CA ARG A 322 -14.66 -5.89 6.11
C ARG A 322 -16.04 -5.23 6.11
N LEU A 323 -16.54 -4.80 4.96
CA LEU A 323 -17.90 -4.27 4.81
C LEU A 323 -18.93 -5.31 5.23
N ASP A 324 -18.81 -6.52 4.71
CA ASP A 324 -19.76 -7.60 4.97
C ASP A 324 -19.79 -7.98 6.46
N LEU A 325 -18.62 -8.04 7.11
CA LEU A 325 -18.53 -8.25 8.56
C LEU A 325 -19.27 -7.19 9.35
N LYS A 326 -19.20 -5.93 8.90
CA LYS A 326 -19.84 -4.83 9.60
C LYS A 326 -21.35 -4.78 9.39
N VAL A 327 -21.80 -5.00 8.15
CA VAL A 327 -23.24 -5.07 7.81
C VAL A 327 -23.91 -6.17 8.65
N LYS A 328 -23.26 -7.34 8.77
CA LYS A 328 -23.72 -8.43 9.64
C LYS A 328 -23.86 -7.99 11.10
N LYS A 329 -22.83 -7.36 11.69
CA LYS A 329 -22.87 -6.86 13.08
C LYS A 329 -24.00 -5.85 13.33
N HIS A 330 -24.29 -4.96 12.37
CA HIS A 330 -25.40 -4.01 12.51
C HIS A 330 -26.77 -4.65 12.32
N GLY A 331 -26.90 -5.61 11.40
CA GLY A 331 -28.13 -6.39 11.20
C GLY A 331 -28.55 -7.12 12.47
N ASP A 332 -27.60 -7.77 13.14
CA ASP A 332 -27.87 -8.51 14.38
C ASP A 332 -28.28 -7.60 15.54
N ARG A 333 -27.65 -6.43 15.68
CA ARG A 333 -28.04 -5.43 16.70
C ARG A 333 -29.46 -4.90 16.49
N ARG A 334 -29.87 -4.67 15.24
CA ARG A 334 -31.25 -4.23 14.92
C ARG A 334 -32.28 -5.32 15.18
N ARG A 335 -31.93 -6.60 14.95
CA ARG A 335 -32.81 -7.72 15.28
C ARG A 335 -33.02 -7.85 16.79
N ARG A 336 -31.96 -7.75 17.60
CA ARG A 336 -32.10 -7.82 19.08
C ARG A 336 -33.02 -6.74 19.65
N ARG A 337 -32.89 -5.48 19.18
CA ARG A 337 -33.77 -4.37 19.60
C ARG A 337 -35.25 -4.48 19.20
N ARG A 338 -35.64 -5.47 18.37
CA ARG A 338 -37.06 -5.72 18.06
C ARG A 338 -37.68 -6.80 18.95
N TYR A 339 -36.88 -7.51 19.73
CA TYR A 339 -37.32 -8.58 20.63
C TYR A 339 -37.19 -8.20 22.12
N ASP A 340 -36.65 -7.01 22.41
CA ASP A 340 -36.64 -6.37 23.72
C ASP A 340 -37.70 -5.26 23.76
#